data_AF-A0A956UJG9-F1
#
_entry.id   AF-A0A956UJG9-F1
#
_cell.length_a   1.000
_cell.length_b   1.000
_cell.length_c   1.000
_cell.angle_alpha   90.00
_cell.angle_beta   90.00
_cell.angle_gamma   90.00
#
_symmetry.space_group_name_H-M   'P 1'
#
loop_
_entity.id
_entity.type
_entity.pdbx_description
1 polymer ?
#
loop_
_entity_poly.entity_id
_entity_poly.type
_entity_poly.pdbx_seq_one_letter_code
_entity_poly.pdbx_strand_id
1 'polypeptide(L)'
;NIGHKALRARAMCDIADDFGWDNVHSLFYTVIPDLGTAPRLHALWSTATNLVNMQFPNSATLKHENTAPMTEREIDETIDIILWGLQGEVLAHISQRLREGKSFAAITDATLLAYCKYVVDVVEHPNALFTPGHAWDYCNVVNSWIRNYDNPHQVKSLYFQAAFVNDVIRANRQFPQDPAMAIEPPGHYREWADGHALDMLLVALDQAILAQDPSRTIALVDSYLQRTGERQQLLSTLVFSACRFQNDPHVQRHAITALEEYEHHTTSRRDEIIRAAARYASRCIKRSLEMEAFDLYQCSFADA
;
A
#
# COMPACT_ATOMS: atom_id res chain seq x y z
N ASN A 1 7.89 14.42 -5.39
CA ASN A 1 7.25 13.33 -6.15
C ASN A 1 8.20 12.14 -6.24
N ILE A 2 7.96 11.09 -5.44
CA ILE A 2 8.94 10.02 -5.14
C ILE A 2 8.41 8.57 -5.30
N GLY A 3 7.09 8.31 -5.21
CA GLY A 3 6.57 6.92 -5.16
C GLY A 3 6.22 6.28 -6.49
N HIS A 4 5.57 6.99 -7.41
CA HIS A 4 5.16 6.43 -8.70
C HIS A 4 6.33 5.96 -9.59
N LYS A 5 7.56 6.36 -9.26
CA LYS A 5 8.78 5.94 -9.95
C LYS A 5 9.08 4.45 -9.76
N ALA A 6 8.87 3.94 -8.54
CA ALA A 6 9.12 2.54 -8.23
C ALA A 6 8.17 1.63 -8.99
N LEU A 7 6.88 1.99 -9.05
CA LEU A 7 5.87 1.23 -9.79
C LEU A 7 6.07 1.31 -11.30
N ARG A 8 6.51 2.44 -11.86
CA ARG A 8 6.84 2.51 -13.29
C ARG A 8 8.08 1.67 -13.63
N ALA A 9 9.10 1.69 -12.78
CA ALA A 9 10.26 0.83 -12.96
C ALA A 9 9.88 -0.66 -12.93
N ARG A 10 9.03 -1.06 -11.97
CA ARG A 10 8.47 -2.42 -11.92
C ARG A 10 7.65 -2.75 -13.17
N ALA A 11 6.70 -1.90 -13.55
CA ALA A 11 5.83 -2.13 -14.70
C ALA A 11 6.64 -2.32 -16.00
N MET A 12 7.80 -1.68 -16.11
CA MET A 12 8.71 -1.93 -17.23
C MET A 12 9.32 -3.34 -17.18
N CYS A 13 9.70 -3.88 -16.01
CA CYS A 13 10.13 -5.27 -15.91
C CYS A 13 9.00 -6.22 -16.32
N ASP A 14 7.78 -5.98 -15.81
CA ASP A 14 6.61 -6.81 -16.13
C ASP A 14 6.34 -6.81 -17.65
N ILE A 15 6.37 -5.64 -18.30
CA ILE A 15 6.23 -5.52 -19.76
C ILE A 15 7.41 -6.18 -20.50
N ALA A 16 8.63 -6.10 -19.99
CA ALA A 16 9.80 -6.73 -20.59
C ALA A 16 9.71 -8.27 -20.54
N ASP A 17 9.19 -8.82 -19.45
CA ASP A 17 8.98 -10.25 -19.29
C ASP A 17 7.84 -10.76 -20.20
N ASP A 18 6.77 -9.98 -20.37
CA ASP A 18 5.63 -10.35 -21.22
C ASP A 18 5.92 -10.24 -22.73
N PHE A 19 6.60 -9.16 -23.15
CA PHE A 19 6.83 -8.87 -24.58
C PHE A 19 8.24 -9.23 -25.06
N GLY A 20 9.13 -9.61 -24.14
CA GLY A 20 10.54 -9.90 -24.40
C GLY A 20 11.45 -8.68 -24.28
N TRP A 21 12.55 -8.84 -23.55
CA TRP A 21 13.54 -7.78 -23.27
C TRP A 21 14.09 -7.09 -24.52
N ASP A 22 14.24 -7.82 -25.62
CA ASP A 22 14.73 -7.28 -26.90
C ASP A 22 13.68 -6.41 -27.64
N ASN A 23 12.40 -6.53 -27.29
CA ASN A 23 11.30 -5.82 -27.98
C ASN A 23 10.88 -4.52 -27.27
N VAL A 24 11.34 -4.29 -26.04
CA VAL A 24 10.86 -3.19 -25.19
C VAL A 24 11.86 -2.04 -25.05
N HIS A 25 12.92 -1.99 -25.87
CA HIS A 25 13.95 -0.95 -25.84
C HIS A 25 13.39 0.48 -25.87
N SER A 26 12.32 0.72 -26.63
CA SER A 26 11.66 2.03 -26.71
C SER A 26 11.02 2.45 -25.38
N LEU A 27 10.59 1.49 -24.55
CA LEU A 27 9.99 1.73 -23.25
C LEU A 27 11.03 2.02 -22.17
N PHE A 28 12.25 1.48 -22.29
CA PHE A 28 13.35 1.77 -21.36
C PHE A 28 13.59 3.28 -21.22
N TYR A 29 13.54 4.04 -22.33
CA TYR A 29 13.71 5.50 -22.29
C TYR A 29 12.70 6.21 -21.39
N THR A 30 11.51 5.64 -21.21
CA THR A 30 10.46 6.22 -20.37
C THR A 30 10.70 6.03 -18.87
N VAL A 31 11.51 5.03 -18.49
CA VAL A 31 11.80 4.68 -17.08
C VAL A 31 13.25 4.90 -16.65
N ILE A 32 14.18 5.15 -17.58
CA ILE A 32 15.59 5.51 -17.26
C ILE A 32 15.67 6.68 -16.26
N PRO A 33 14.88 7.76 -16.38
CA PRO A 33 14.89 8.82 -15.37
C PRO A 33 14.45 8.34 -13.99
N ASP A 34 13.56 7.34 -13.91
CA ASP A 34 13.09 6.79 -12.64
C ASP A 34 14.15 5.90 -11.99
N LEU A 35 14.79 5.03 -12.77
CA LEU A 35 15.93 4.22 -12.33
C LEU A 35 17.14 5.10 -11.94
N GLY A 36 17.42 6.14 -12.72
CA GLY A 36 18.52 7.09 -12.50
C GLY A 36 18.26 8.12 -11.39
N THR A 37 17.01 8.28 -10.93
CA THR A 37 16.66 9.14 -9.78
C THR A 37 16.63 8.40 -8.43
N ALA A 38 17.11 7.16 -8.43
CA ALA A 38 17.44 6.38 -7.24
C ALA A 38 18.47 7.01 -6.24
N PRO A 39 19.32 8.04 -6.54
CA PRO A 39 20.23 8.57 -5.52
C PRO A 39 19.52 9.19 -4.29
N ARG A 40 18.22 9.50 -4.37
CA ARG A 40 17.47 10.07 -3.23
C ARG A 40 17.25 9.09 -2.06
N LEU A 41 17.31 7.79 -2.33
CA LEU A 41 17.10 6.73 -1.33
C LEU A 41 18.36 5.87 -1.11
N HIS A 42 19.47 6.28 -1.74
CA HIS A 42 20.76 5.61 -1.64
C HIS A 42 21.27 5.52 -0.19
N ALA A 43 21.01 6.54 0.64
CA ALA A 43 21.40 6.53 2.04
C ALA A 43 20.70 5.39 2.80
N LEU A 44 19.39 5.21 2.58
CA LEU A 44 18.62 4.15 3.23
C LEU A 44 19.08 2.75 2.78
N TRP A 45 19.32 2.59 1.48
CA TRP A 45 19.85 1.33 0.92
C TRP A 45 21.28 1.01 1.42
N SER A 46 22.11 2.04 1.57
CA SER A 46 23.47 1.92 2.11
C SER A 46 23.45 1.51 3.59
N THR A 47 22.57 2.12 4.39
CA THR A 47 22.33 1.72 5.79
C THR A 47 21.85 0.27 5.88
N ALA A 48 20.88 -0.13 5.06
CA ALA A 48 20.41 -1.52 4.98
C ALA A 48 21.55 -2.49 4.61
N THR A 49 22.36 -2.14 3.62
CA THR A 49 23.52 -2.95 3.19
C THR A 49 24.52 -3.14 4.33
N ASN A 50 24.88 -2.06 5.02
CA ASN A 50 25.84 -2.13 6.13
C ASN A 50 25.30 -2.97 7.29
N LEU A 51 24.04 -2.77 7.67
CA LEU A 51 23.40 -3.53 8.75
C LEU A 51 23.32 -5.02 8.40
N VAL A 52 22.89 -5.37 7.19
CA VAL A 52 22.85 -6.77 6.74
C VAL A 52 24.24 -7.40 6.81
N ASN A 53 25.27 -6.73 6.30
CA ASN A 53 26.64 -7.26 6.34
C ASN A 53 27.17 -7.44 7.77
N MET A 54 26.82 -6.54 8.69
CA MET A 54 27.24 -6.64 10.11
C MET A 54 26.49 -7.74 10.87
N GLN A 55 25.20 -7.91 10.59
CA GLN A 55 24.32 -8.81 11.35
C GLN A 55 24.28 -10.23 10.78
N PHE A 56 24.51 -10.37 9.46
CA PHE A 56 24.36 -11.62 8.72
C PHE A 56 25.50 -11.81 7.70
N PRO A 57 26.64 -12.37 8.13
CA PRO A 57 27.78 -12.64 7.25
C PRO A 57 27.44 -13.51 6.02
N ASN A 58 26.44 -14.39 6.15
CA ASN A 58 25.94 -15.27 5.08
C ASN A 58 24.56 -14.82 4.55
N SER A 59 24.37 -13.52 4.38
CA SER A 59 23.05 -12.94 4.03
C SER A 59 22.42 -13.44 2.73
N ALA A 60 23.21 -14.02 1.81
CA ALA A 60 22.74 -14.53 0.53
C ALA A 60 21.78 -15.72 0.64
N THR A 61 21.90 -16.55 1.69
CA THR A 61 21.07 -17.75 1.88
C THR A 61 19.83 -17.51 2.73
N LEU A 62 19.75 -16.36 3.41
CA LEU A 62 18.69 -16.06 4.38
C LEU A 62 17.30 -16.21 3.81
N LYS A 63 17.07 -15.87 2.54
CA LYS A 63 15.75 -16.02 1.92
C LYS A 63 15.25 -17.47 1.96
N HIS A 64 16.15 -18.43 1.76
CA HIS A 64 15.81 -19.86 1.74
C HIS A 64 15.81 -20.47 3.13
N GLU A 65 16.64 -19.97 4.04
CA GLU A 65 16.71 -20.43 5.43
C GLU A 65 15.50 -19.95 6.25
N ASN A 66 15.04 -18.72 5.99
CA ASN A 66 13.94 -18.10 6.70
C ASN A 66 12.59 -18.44 6.05
N THR A 67 11.88 -19.40 6.63
CA THR A 67 10.60 -19.90 6.09
C THR A 67 9.46 -19.85 7.11
N ALA A 68 9.74 -19.50 8.37
CA ALA A 68 8.72 -19.53 9.41
C ALA A 68 7.67 -18.42 9.22
N PRO A 69 6.38 -18.68 9.51
CA PRO A 69 5.37 -17.63 9.56
C PRO A 69 5.55 -16.74 10.80
N MET A 70 4.89 -15.59 10.79
CA MET A 70 4.72 -14.75 11.98
C MET A 70 3.40 -15.09 12.68
N THR A 71 3.43 -15.10 14.01
CA THR A 71 2.23 -15.18 14.86
C THR A 71 1.53 -13.83 14.90
N GLU A 72 0.24 -13.81 15.28
CA GLU A 72 -0.52 -12.55 15.44
C GLU A 72 0.18 -11.56 16.38
N ARG A 73 0.75 -12.06 17.49
CA ARG A 73 1.53 -11.23 18.41
C ARG A 73 2.76 -10.62 17.75
N GLU A 74 3.50 -11.39 16.95
CA GLU A 74 4.69 -10.88 16.26
C GLU A 74 4.33 -9.87 15.17
N ILE A 75 3.15 -10.02 14.54
CA ILE A 75 2.59 -9.05 13.61
C ILE A 75 2.26 -7.76 14.36
N ASP A 76 1.53 -7.82 15.48
CA ASP A 76 1.20 -6.64 16.30
C ASP A 76 2.45 -5.91 16.80
N GLU A 77 3.45 -6.64 17.31
CA GLU A 77 4.74 -6.07 17.73
C GLU A 77 5.44 -5.34 16.56
N THR A 78 5.35 -5.89 15.34
CA THR A 78 5.95 -5.29 14.14
C THR A 78 5.18 -4.05 13.69
N ILE A 79 3.85 -4.09 13.75
CA ILE A 79 3.01 -2.93 13.47
C ILE A 79 3.33 -1.81 14.45
N ASP A 80 3.33 -2.10 15.75
CA ASP A 80 3.56 -1.10 16.79
C ASP A 80 4.94 -0.46 16.71
N ILE A 81 6.00 -1.25 16.47
CA ILE A 81 7.35 -0.68 16.37
C ILE A 81 7.51 0.18 15.11
N ILE A 82 6.91 -0.21 13.98
CA ILE A 82 6.97 0.59 12.74
C ILE A 82 6.18 1.89 12.90
N LEU A 83 5.04 1.85 13.58
CA LEU A 83 4.27 3.05 13.86
C LEU A 83 5.06 3.94 14.83
N TRP A 84 5.41 3.46 16.01
CA TRP A 84 5.76 4.32 17.15
C TRP A 84 7.25 4.39 17.46
N GLY A 85 8.03 3.41 17.02
CA GLY A 85 9.47 3.33 17.27
C GLY A 85 10.29 4.34 16.48
N LEU A 86 11.53 4.53 16.94
CA LEU A 86 12.59 5.20 16.20
C LEU A 86 13.14 4.27 15.12
N GLN A 87 13.69 4.85 14.05
CA GLN A 87 14.21 4.08 12.92
C GLN A 87 15.22 3.00 13.36
N GLY A 88 16.12 3.31 14.31
CA GLY A 88 17.08 2.32 14.83
C GLY A 88 16.41 1.11 15.50
N GLU A 89 15.30 1.32 16.20
CA GLU A 89 14.53 0.26 16.86
C GLU A 89 13.79 -0.60 15.81
N VAL A 90 13.24 0.03 14.77
CA VAL A 90 12.63 -0.68 13.63
C VAL A 90 13.65 -1.59 12.95
N LEU A 91 14.85 -1.09 12.64
CA LEU A 91 15.88 -1.89 11.98
C LEU A 91 16.42 -3.02 12.87
N ALA A 92 16.52 -2.78 14.18
CA ALA A 92 16.86 -3.82 15.16
C ALA A 92 15.78 -4.90 15.20
N HIS A 93 14.50 -4.51 15.18
CA HIS A 93 13.35 -5.42 15.16
C HIS A 93 13.32 -6.30 13.90
N ILE A 94 13.55 -5.74 12.71
CA ILE A 94 13.66 -6.54 11.47
C ILE A 94 14.81 -7.56 11.58
N SER A 95 15.95 -7.16 12.14
CA SER A 95 17.06 -8.08 12.38
C SER A 95 16.67 -9.20 13.36
N GLN A 96 15.87 -8.89 14.38
CA GLN A 96 15.37 -9.90 15.31
C GLN A 96 14.45 -10.90 14.62
N ARG A 97 13.45 -10.44 13.85
CA ARG A 97 12.54 -11.33 13.10
C ARG A 97 13.31 -12.23 12.12
N LEU A 98 14.36 -11.71 11.48
CA LEU A 98 15.25 -12.51 10.64
C LEU A 98 16.02 -13.58 11.45
N ARG A 99 16.56 -13.25 12.62
CA ARG A 99 17.24 -14.25 13.48
C ARG A 99 16.30 -15.33 14.00
N GLU A 100 15.02 -15.01 14.18
CA GLU A 100 13.97 -15.96 14.56
C GLU A 100 13.50 -16.83 13.38
N GLY A 101 14.10 -16.68 12.19
CA GLY A 101 13.79 -17.49 11.01
C GLY A 101 12.52 -17.08 10.28
N LYS A 102 11.96 -15.89 10.58
CA LYS A 102 10.72 -15.41 9.95
C LYS A 102 10.95 -15.15 8.47
N SER A 103 10.04 -15.68 7.65
CA SER A 103 10.10 -15.55 6.20
C SER A 103 10.03 -14.11 5.76
N PHE A 104 10.63 -13.83 4.61
CA PHE A 104 10.64 -12.49 4.04
C PHE A 104 9.21 -12.02 3.77
N ALA A 105 8.37 -12.89 3.20
CA ALA A 105 6.96 -12.61 2.95
C ALA A 105 6.20 -12.22 4.23
N ALA A 106 6.38 -12.95 5.33
CA ALA A 106 5.72 -12.61 6.59
C ALA A 106 6.15 -11.24 7.15
N ILE A 107 7.44 -10.91 7.05
CA ILE A 107 7.97 -9.61 7.50
C ILE A 107 7.44 -8.47 6.63
N THR A 108 7.43 -8.65 5.30
CA THR A 108 6.94 -7.63 4.38
C THR A 108 5.43 -7.42 4.52
N ASP A 109 4.67 -8.49 4.75
CA ASP A 109 3.24 -8.44 5.01
C ASP A 109 2.92 -7.68 6.30
N ALA A 110 3.62 -7.96 7.40
CA ALA A 110 3.46 -7.22 8.65
C ALA A 110 3.83 -5.73 8.51
N THR A 111 4.86 -5.43 7.71
CA THR A 111 5.25 -4.05 7.39
C THR A 111 4.16 -3.31 6.60
N LEU A 112 3.52 -3.99 5.66
CA LEU A 112 2.39 -3.47 4.90
C LEU A 112 1.16 -3.26 5.80
N LEU A 113 0.87 -4.16 6.74
CA LEU A 113 -0.20 -3.98 7.71
C LEU A 113 0.05 -2.77 8.63
N ALA A 114 1.31 -2.46 8.95
CA ALA A 114 1.64 -1.24 9.69
C ALA A 114 1.23 0.03 8.93
N TYR A 115 1.42 0.03 7.61
CA TYR A 115 0.90 1.09 6.74
C TYR A 115 -0.63 1.13 6.75
N CYS A 116 -1.30 -0.02 6.61
CA CYS A 116 -2.76 -0.10 6.64
C CYS A 116 -3.32 0.51 7.93
N LYS A 117 -2.77 0.11 9.08
CA LYS A 117 -3.15 0.66 10.39
C LYS A 117 -2.93 2.16 10.46
N TYR A 118 -1.80 2.66 9.95
CA TYR A 118 -1.53 4.09 9.91
C TYR A 118 -2.59 4.87 9.12
N VAL A 119 -2.92 4.41 7.91
CA VAL A 119 -3.90 5.08 7.04
C VAL A 119 -5.30 5.07 7.66
N VAL A 120 -5.71 3.95 8.26
CA VAL A 120 -7.05 3.78 8.83
C VAL A 120 -7.20 4.57 10.14
N ASP A 121 -6.24 4.43 11.06
CA ASP A 121 -6.42 4.85 12.45
C ASP A 121 -5.76 6.20 12.78
N VAL A 122 -4.76 6.65 12.00
CA VAL A 122 -3.88 7.75 12.42
C VAL A 122 -3.95 8.95 11.48
N VAL A 123 -4.07 8.74 10.16
CA VAL A 123 -4.08 9.86 9.20
C VAL A 123 -5.45 10.51 9.15
N GLU A 124 -5.52 11.78 9.56
CA GLU A 124 -6.74 12.58 9.47
C GLU A 124 -6.72 13.57 8.30
N HIS A 125 -5.60 14.27 8.13
CA HIS A 125 -5.52 15.36 7.15
C HIS A 125 -5.42 14.81 5.72
N PRO A 126 -6.29 15.22 4.77
CA PRO A 126 -6.26 14.71 3.39
C PRO A 126 -4.95 15.00 2.64
N ASN A 127 -4.37 16.20 2.81
CA ASN A 127 -3.03 16.54 2.29
C ASN A 127 -1.92 15.62 2.83
N ALA A 128 -2.08 15.05 4.03
CA ALA A 128 -1.08 14.16 4.61
C ALA A 128 -1.10 12.76 3.98
N LEU A 129 -2.10 12.39 3.17
CA LEU A 129 -2.16 11.07 2.52
C LEU A 129 -1.27 10.94 1.27
N PHE A 130 -0.76 12.04 0.73
CA PHE A 130 0.07 12.02 -0.48
C PHE A 130 1.40 11.27 -0.27
N THR A 131 2.16 11.64 0.76
CA THR A 131 3.46 11.01 1.07
C THR A 131 3.31 9.54 1.48
N PRO A 132 2.36 9.16 2.37
CA PRO A 132 2.02 7.75 2.64
C PRO A 132 1.61 6.98 1.40
N GLY A 133 0.88 7.57 0.46
CA GLY A 133 0.56 6.90 -0.81
C GLY A 133 1.82 6.40 -1.54
N HIS A 134 2.96 7.07 -1.37
CA HIS A 134 4.24 6.58 -1.87
C HIS A 134 4.84 5.45 -1.03
N ALA A 135 4.69 5.44 0.29
CA ALA A 135 5.10 4.32 1.12
C ALA A 135 4.42 3.02 0.68
N TRP A 136 3.12 3.10 0.37
CA TRP A 136 2.36 2.00 -0.23
C TRP A 136 2.98 1.51 -1.55
N ASP A 137 3.27 2.42 -2.49
CA ASP A 137 3.89 2.08 -3.78
C ASP A 137 5.19 1.27 -3.60
N TYR A 138 6.05 1.69 -2.67
CA TYR A 138 7.31 0.98 -2.38
C TYR A 138 7.06 -0.35 -1.68
N CYS A 139 6.07 -0.45 -0.79
CA CYS A 139 5.70 -1.72 -0.19
C CYS A 139 5.27 -2.74 -1.26
N ASN A 140 4.40 -2.36 -2.19
CA ASN A 140 3.97 -3.23 -3.27
C ASN A 140 5.14 -3.68 -4.16
N VAL A 141 6.05 -2.78 -4.52
CA VAL A 141 7.24 -3.13 -5.33
C VAL A 141 8.17 -4.09 -4.57
N VAL A 142 8.42 -3.85 -3.29
CA VAL A 142 9.23 -4.75 -2.47
C VAL A 142 8.56 -6.12 -2.35
N ASN A 143 7.27 -6.17 -2.05
CA ASN A 143 6.54 -7.43 -1.90
C ASN A 143 6.56 -8.22 -3.22
N SER A 144 6.30 -7.56 -4.36
CA SER A 144 6.41 -8.18 -5.69
C SER A 144 7.82 -8.70 -5.96
N TRP A 145 8.87 -7.93 -5.63
CA TRP A 145 10.24 -8.39 -5.80
C TRP A 145 10.51 -9.65 -4.97
N ILE A 146 10.12 -9.66 -3.69
CA ILE A 146 10.27 -10.82 -2.80
C ILE A 146 9.57 -12.07 -3.36
N ARG A 147 8.36 -11.92 -3.90
CA ARG A 147 7.55 -13.02 -4.45
C ARG A 147 8.16 -13.61 -5.73
N ASN A 148 8.59 -12.76 -6.66
CA ASN A 148 8.80 -13.16 -8.05
C ASN A 148 10.26 -13.42 -8.45
N TYR A 149 11.23 -12.98 -7.64
CA TYR A 149 12.65 -13.06 -7.99
C TYR A 149 13.44 -13.79 -6.92
N ASP A 150 14.57 -14.38 -7.29
CA ASP A 150 15.51 -14.96 -6.34
C ASP A 150 16.85 -14.23 -6.41
N ASN A 151 17.08 -13.31 -5.46
CA ASN A 151 18.25 -12.43 -5.47
C ASN A 151 18.85 -12.25 -4.07
N PRO A 152 20.18 -12.39 -3.91
CA PRO A 152 20.84 -12.32 -2.60
C PRO A 152 20.74 -10.94 -1.92
N HIS A 153 20.29 -9.90 -2.63
CA HIS A 153 20.08 -8.57 -2.07
C HIS A 153 18.67 -8.32 -1.53
N GLN A 154 17.74 -9.27 -1.67
CA GLN A 154 16.36 -9.14 -1.20
C GLN A 154 16.23 -8.96 0.32
N VAL A 155 17.20 -9.44 1.11
CA VAL A 155 17.20 -9.17 2.55
C VAL A 155 17.25 -7.68 2.86
N LYS A 156 17.94 -6.88 2.02
CA LYS A 156 18.09 -5.43 2.21
C LYS A 156 16.77 -4.70 2.03
N SER A 157 15.87 -5.20 1.18
CA SER A 157 14.58 -4.56 0.97
C SER A 157 13.68 -4.62 2.19
N LEU A 158 13.84 -5.60 3.09
CA LEU A 158 13.08 -5.66 4.35
C LEU A 158 13.40 -4.47 5.26
N TYR A 159 14.69 -4.16 5.40
CA TYR A 159 15.18 -2.99 6.16
C TYR A 159 14.71 -1.69 5.52
N PHE A 160 14.90 -1.60 4.20
CA PHE A 160 14.51 -0.43 3.42
C PHE A 160 13.00 -0.17 3.56
N GLN A 161 12.16 -1.17 3.36
CA GLN A 161 10.70 -1.04 3.39
C GLN A 161 10.23 -0.59 4.78
N ALA A 162 10.64 -1.28 5.84
CA ALA A 162 10.20 -0.98 7.20
C ALA A 162 10.65 0.42 7.65
N ALA A 163 11.90 0.80 7.38
CA ALA A 163 12.40 2.13 7.69
C ALA A 163 11.74 3.22 6.84
N PHE A 164 11.46 2.97 5.56
CA PHE A 164 10.78 3.95 4.70
C PHE A 164 9.36 4.21 5.18
N VAL A 165 8.60 3.16 5.54
CA VAL A 165 7.26 3.30 6.12
C VAL A 165 7.34 4.08 7.44
N ASN A 166 8.25 3.72 8.35
CA ASN A 166 8.45 4.44 9.62
C ASN A 166 8.80 5.92 9.40
N ASP A 167 9.74 6.24 8.51
CA ASP A 167 10.16 7.61 8.24
C ASP A 167 9.01 8.45 7.66
N VAL A 168 8.22 7.89 6.75
CA VAL A 168 7.05 8.56 6.17
C VAL A 168 6.00 8.85 7.25
N ILE A 169 5.71 7.87 8.11
CA ILE A 169 4.79 8.04 9.24
C ILE A 169 5.29 9.14 10.18
N ARG A 170 6.57 9.10 10.55
CA ARG A 170 7.19 10.07 11.47
C ARG A 170 7.25 11.48 10.88
N ALA A 171 7.59 11.61 9.61
CA ALA A 171 7.56 12.90 8.91
C ALA A 171 6.14 13.46 8.89
N ASN A 172 5.14 12.63 8.63
CA ASN A 172 3.75 13.06 8.64
C ASN A 172 3.21 13.44 10.02
N ARG A 173 3.80 12.98 11.13
CA ARG A 173 3.41 13.49 12.47
C ARG A 173 3.68 14.98 12.64
N GLN A 174 4.53 15.55 11.81
CA GLN A 174 4.81 16.98 11.78
C GLN A 174 3.77 17.76 10.98
N PHE A 175 2.84 17.07 10.30
CA PHE A 175 1.76 17.74 9.58
C PHE A 175 0.85 18.47 10.59
N PRO A 176 0.47 19.73 10.33
CA PRO A 176 -0.37 20.49 11.25
C PRO A 176 -1.68 19.75 11.54
N GLN A 177 -2.05 19.66 12.81
CA GLN A 177 -3.37 19.22 13.21
C GLN A 177 -4.37 20.34 12.93
N ASP A 178 -5.45 20.00 12.22
CA ASP A 178 -6.56 20.89 11.95
C ASP A 178 -7.85 20.23 12.49
N PRO A 179 -8.45 20.75 13.57
CA PRO A 179 -9.70 20.22 14.11
C PRO A 179 -10.85 20.21 13.09
N ALA A 180 -10.84 21.07 12.07
CA ALA A 180 -11.83 21.04 10.99
C ALA A 180 -11.66 19.84 10.05
N MET A 181 -10.48 19.19 10.09
CA MET A 181 -10.16 17.98 9.36
C MET A 181 -10.19 16.73 10.25
N ALA A 182 -10.60 16.85 11.52
CA ALA A 182 -10.80 15.70 12.39
C ALA A 182 -11.84 14.75 11.79
N ILE A 183 -11.66 13.45 12.02
CA ILE A 183 -12.54 12.43 11.46
C ILE A 183 -13.29 11.75 12.60
N GLU A 184 -14.62 11.69 12.49
CA GLU A 184 -15.42 11.00 13.49
C GLU A 184 -15.11 9.49 13.51
N PRO A 185 -15.12 8.84 14.70
CA PRO A 185 -14.94 7.41 14.78
C PRO A 185 -15.95 6.65 13.90
N PRO A 186 -15.51 5.72 13.02
CA PRO A 186 -16.43 4.94 12.18
C PRO A 186 -17.51 4.18 12.97
N GLY A 187 -17.21 3.82 14.22
CA GLY A 187 -18.15 3.14 15.12
C GLY A 187 -19.46 3.92 15.36
N HIS A 188 -19.46 5.25 15.25
CA HIS A 188 -20.69 6.05 15.37
C HIS A 188 -21.70 5.78 14.25
N TYR A 189 -21.22 5.29 13.11
CA TYR A 189 -22.03 4.99 11.93
C TYR A 189 -22.39 3.51 11.80
N ARG A 190 -22.08 2.69 12.81
CA ARG A 190 -22.22 1.24 12.70
C ARG A 190 -23.67 0.79 12.55
N GLU A 191 -24.57 1.28 13.40
CA GLU A 191 -26.01 0.95 13.33
C GLU A 191 -26.62 1.40 12.00
N TRP A 192 -26.23 2.59 11.53
CA TRP A 192 -26.63 3.11 10.22
C TRP A 192 -26.18 2.19 9.09
N ALA A 193 -24.91 1.77 9.08
CA ALA A 193 -24.36 0.86 8.07
C ALA A 193 -25.04 -0.52 8.10
N ASP A 194 -25.27 -1.08 9.29
CA ASP A 194 -25.94 -2.37 9.47
C ASP A 194 -27.42 -2.34 9.06
N GLY A 195 -28.05 -1.16 9.08
CA GLY A 195 -29.42 -0.95 8.58
C GLY A 195 -29.58 -1.08 7.07
N HIS A 196 -28.50 -1.00 6.28
CA HIS A 196 -28.57 -1.22 4.84
C HIS A 196 -28.70 -2.72 4.49
N ALA A 197 -29.54 -3.04 3.51
CA ALA A 197 -29.48 -4.32 2.82
C ALA A 197 -28.13 -4.49 2.10
N LEU A 198 -27.63 -5.72 1.96
CA LEU A 198 -26.25 -5.98 1.48
C LEU A 198 -25.99 -5.45 0.06
N ASP A 199 -26.97 -5.54 -0.83
CA ASP A 199 -26.94 -5.00 -2.19
C ASP A 199 -26.88 -3.47 -2.20
N MET A 200 -27.67 -2.83 -1.34
CA MET A 200 -27.68 -1.38 -1.16
C MET A 200 -26.46 -0.85 -0.42
N LEU A 201 -25.79 -1.69 0.37
CA LEU A 201 -24.60 -1.32 1.13
C LEU A 201 -23.45 -0.96 0.18
N LEU A 202 -23.21 -1.75 -0.87
CA LEU A 202 -22.15 -1.45 -1.85
C LEU A 202 -22.45 -0.16 -2.63
N VAL A 203 -23.71 0.13 -2.92
CA VAL A 203 -24.14 1.41 -3.51
C VAL A 203 -23.87 2.57 -2.54
N ALA A 204 -24.20 2.41 -1.26
CA ALA A 204 -23.93 3.41 -0.23
C ALA A 204 -22.41 3.62 -0.02
N LEU A 205 -21.61 2.56 -0.14
CA LEU A 205 -20.15 2.61 -0.05
C LEU A 205 -19.56 3.46 -1.16
N ASP A 206 -20.00 3.19 -2.39
CA ASP A 206 -19.61 3.94 -3.57
C ASP A 206 -19.90 5.44 -3.40
N GLN A 207 -21.11 5.77 -2.93
CA GLN A 207 -21.53 7.15 -2.65
C GLN A 207 -20.70 7.81 -1.53
N ALA A 208 -20.42 7.10 -0.44
CA ALA A 208 -19.62 7.61 0.67
C ALA A 208 -18.18 7.92 0.25
N ILE A 209 -17.57 7.05 -0.58
CA ILE A 209 -16.24 7.29 -1.16
C ILE A 209 -16.25 8.55 -2.01
N LEU A 210 -17.25 8.72 -2.89
CA LEU A 210 -17.34 9.92 -3.72
C LEU A 210 -17.59 11.20 -2.92
N ALA A 211 -18.34 11.10 -1.82
CA ALA A 211 -18.58 12.21 -0.91
C ALA A 211 -17.34 12.57 -0.06
N GLN A 212 -16.25 11.81 -0.18
CA GLN A 212 -15.06 11.89 0.65
C GLN A 212 -15.40 11.80 2.16
N ASP A 213 -16.28 10.87 2.51
CA ASP A 213 -16.73 10.58 3.89
C ASP A 213 -16.06 9.30 4.40
N PRO A 214 -14.88 9.43 5.04
CA PRO A 214 -14.08 8.26 5.39
C PRO A 214 -14.61 7.54 6.64
N SER A 215 -15.47 8.15 7.45
CA SER A 215 -16.09 7.51 8.62
C SER A 215 -17.20 6.56 8.18
N ARG A 216 -18.12 7.03 7.35
CA ARG A 216 -19.19 6.19 6.78
C ARG A 216 -18.64 5.11 5.87
N THR A 217 -17.60 5.44 5.07
CA THR A 217 -16.92 4.47 4.21
C THR A 217 -16.41 3.26 5.01
N ILE A 218 -15.68 3.50 6.11
CA ILE A 218 -15.17 2.39 6.94
C ILE A 218 -16.30 1.64 7.64
N ALA A 219 -17.33 2.33 8.14
CA ALA A 219 -18.47 1.65 8.77
C ALA A 219 -19.20 0.69 7.80
N LEU A 220 -19.36 1.08 6.53
CA LEU A 220 -19.94 0.24 5.49
C LEU A 220 -19.05 -0.96 5.17
N VAL A 221 -17.74 -0.73 4.98
CA VAL A 221 -16.76 -1.83 4.78
C VAL A 221 -16.82 -2.82 5.93
N ASP A 222 -16.79 -2.35 7.18
CA ASP A 222 -16.86 -3.22 8.35
C ASP A 222 -18.19 -3.96 8.48
N SER A 223 -19.31 -3.34 8.10
CA SER A 223 -20.61 -4.00 8.07
C SER A 223 -20.61 -5.13 7.05
N TYR A 224 -20.12 -4.87 5.83
CA TYR A 224 -20.07 -5.87 4.76
C TYR A 224 -19.14 -7.05 5.10
N LEU A 225 -17.94 -6.77 5.61
CA LEU A 225 -16.95 -7.80 5.95
C LEU A 225 -17.41 -8.73 7.07
N GLN A 226 -18.22 -8.23 8.01
CA GLN A 226 -18.74 -9.01 9.14
C GLN A 226 -20.00 -9.81 8.79
N ARG A 227 -20.81 -9.31 7.84
CA ARG A 227 -22.07 -9.95 7.43
C ARG A 227 -21.88 -10.96 6.30
N THR A 228 -20.72 -10.94 5.64
CA THR A 228 -20.46 -11.78 4.45
C THR A 228 -19.03 -12.34 4.44
N GLY A 229 -18.85 -13.51 3.84
CA GLY A 229 -17.54 -14.03 3.44
C GLY A 229 -17.09 -13.57 2.04
N GLU A 230 -17.97 -12.89 1.30
CA GLU A 230 -17.72 -12.46 -0.06
C GLU A 230 -16.75 -11.26 -0.08
N ARG A 231 -15.80 -11.25 -1.02
CA ARG A 231 -14.79 -10.17 -1.11
C ARG A 231 -14.73 -9.57 -2.50
N GLN A 232 -15.08 -10.34 -3.53
CA GLN A 232 -14.99 -9.90 -4.92
C GLN A 232 -15.83 -8.66 -5.20
N GLN A 233 -17.12 -8.65 -4.80
CA GLN A 233 -18.00 -7.50 -5.05
C GLN A 233 -17.54 -6.24 -4.31
N LEU A 234 -17.02 -6.40 -3.09
CA LEU A 234 -16.46 -5.30 -2.32
C LEU A 234 -15.22 -4.71 -3.02
N LEU A 235 -14.28 -5.56 -3.42
CA LEU A 235 -13.07 -5.15 -4.15
C LEU A 235 -13.43 -4.48 -5.48
N SER A 236 -14.35 -5.05 -6.26
CA SER A 236 -14.82 -4.45 -7.51
C SER A 236 -15.46 -3.08 -7.30
N THR A 237 -16.23 -2.91 -6.22
CA THR A 237 -16.81 -1.61 -5.86
C THR A 237 -15.73 -0.59 -5.57
N LEU A 238 -14.73 -0.92 -4.75
CA LEU A 238 -13.62 -0.02 -4.42
C LEU A 238 -12.81 0.39 -5.65
N VAL A 239 -12.49 -0.57 -6.52
CA VAL A 239 -11.77 -0.31 -7.78
C VAL A 239 -12.59 0.59 -8.69
N PHE A 240 -13.87 0.30 -8.86
CA PHE A 240 -14.77 1.12 -9.67
C PHE A 240 -14.86 2.56 -9.13
N SER A 241 -15.02 2.72 -7.82
CA SER A 241 -15.05 4.05 -7.21
C SER A 241 -13.75 4.81 -7.46
N ALA A 242 -12.60 4.16 -7.31
CA ALA A 242 -11.28 4.75 -7.53
C ALA A 242 -11.04 5.17 -8.98
N CYS A 243 -11.56 4.43 -9.97
CA CYS A 243 -11.44 4.77 -11.39
C CYS A 243 -12.07 6.13 -11.75
N ARG A 244 -13.06 6.61 -10.97
CA ARG A 244 -13.73 7.91 -11.20
C ARG A 244 -12.92 9.12 -10.73
N PHE A 245 -11.82 8.92 -9.99
CA PHE A 245 -10.95 10.01 -9.57
C PHE A 245 -10.01 10.39 -10.72
N GLN A 246 -10.44 11.33 -11.56
CA GLN A 246 -9.66 11.82 -12.70
C GLN A 246 -8.62 12.86 -12.28
N ASN A 247 -7.62 13.07 -13.14
CA ASN A 247 -6.53 14.07 -13.00
C ASN A 247 -5.55 13.85 -11.82
N ASP A 248 -5.69 12.76 -11.06
CA ASP A 248 -4.71 12.35 -10.04
C ASP A 248 -4.58 10.81 -9.97
N PRO A 249 -3.51 10.21 -10.53
CA PRO A 249 -3.39 8.75 -10.64
C PRO A 249 -3.10 8.05 -9.31
N HIS A 250 -2.94 8.78 -8.19
CA HIS A 250 -2.59 8.17 -6.90
C HIS A 250 -3.68 7.24 -6.40
N VAL A 251 -4.95 7.62 -6.55
CA VAL A 251 -6.10 6.85 -6.07
C VAL A 251 -6.26 5.55 -6.87
N GLN A 252 -6.21 5.65 -8.19
CA GLN A 252 -6.33 4.53 -9.11
C GLN A 252 -5.18 3.53 -8.91
N ARG A 253 -3.95 4.05 -8.82
CA ARG A 253 -2.76 3.25 -8.57
C ARG A 253 -2.80 2.54 -7.22
N HIS A 254 -3.20 3.24 -6.16
CA HIS A 254 -3.37 2.64 -4.83
C HIS A 254 -4.45 1.54 -4.88
N ALA A 255 -5.56 1.73 -5.60
CA ALA A 255 -6.59 0.71 -5.72
C ALA A 255 -6.11 -0.55 -6.42
N ILE A 256 -5.41 -0.41 -7.56
CA ILE A 256 -4.87 -1.56 -8.33
C ILE A 256 -3.84 -2.33 -7.49
N THR A 257 -2.91 -1.62 -6.86
CA THR A 257 -1.87 -2.26 -6.03
C THR A 257 -2.44 -2.81 -4.72
N ALA A 258 -3.52 -2.25 -4.17
CA ALA A 258 -4.26 -2.84 -3.05
C ALA A 258 -4.94 -4.17 -3.40
N LEU A 259 -5.48 -4.28 -4.62
CA LEU A 259 -6.02 -5.56 -5.10
C LEU A 259 -4.92 -6.62 -5.20
N GLU A 260 -3.78 -6.27 -5.79
CA GLU A 260 -2.63 -7.18 -5.90
C GLU A 260 -2.12 -7.61 -4.51
N GLU A 261 -1.92 -6.67 -3.59
CA GLU A 261 -1.44 -7.01 -2.25
C GLU A 261 -2.49 -7.82 -1.48
N TYR A 262 -3.79 -7.59 -1.67
CA TYR A 262 -4.84 -8.42 -1.08
C TYR A 262 -4.79 -9.86 -1.57
N GLU A 263 -4.60 -10.07 -2.87
CA GLU A 263 -4.58 -11.40 -3.50
C GLU A 263 -3.38 -12.23 -3.03
N HIS A 264 -2.22 -11.58 -2.88
CA HIS A 264 -0.97 -12.25 -2.53
C HIS A 264 -0.60 -12.20 -1.04
N HIS A 265 -1.41 -11.53 -0.21
CA HIS A 265 -1.14 -11.45 1.22
C HIS A 265 -1.19 -12.82 1.88
N THR A 266 -0.22 -13.12 2.72
CA THR A 266 -0.11 -14.44 3.37
C THR A 266 -0.76 -14.50 4.75
N THR A 267 -1.13 -13.35 5.33
CA THR A 267 -1.74 -13.30 6.66
C THR A 267 -3.27 -13.38 6.62
N SER A 268 -3.87 -13.80 7.74
CA SER A 268 -5.32 -13.80 7.94
C SER A 268 -5.93 -12.38 7.95
N ARG A 269 -5.08 -11.35 8.12
CA ARG A 269 -5.47 -9.94 8.29
C ARG A 269 -5.56 -9.15 6.97
N ARG A 270 -5.57 -9.83 5.83
CA ARG A 270 -5.66 -9.20 4.50
C ARG A 270 -6.85 -8.23 4.33
N ASP A 271 -7.94 -8.40 5.09
CA ASP A 271 -9.08 -7.47 5.08
C ASP A 271 -8.71 -6.06 5.59
N GLU A 272 -7.57 -5.87 6.26
CA GLU A 272 -7.02 -4.54 6.58
C GLU A 272 -6.58 -3.76 5.34
N ILE A 273 -6.16 -4.46 4.29
CA ILE A 273 -5.81 -3.87 3.00
C ILE A 273 -7.05 -3.24 2.37
N ILE A 274 -8.20 -3.93 2.44
CA ILE A 274 -9.49 -3.43 1.96
C ILE A 274 -9.87 -2.15 2.71
N ARG A 275 -9.76 -2.15 4.04
CA ARG A 275 -10.03 -0.96 4.87
C ARG A 275 -9.12 0.20 4.51
N ALA A 276 -7.82 -0.05 4.39
CA ALA A 276 -6.85 0.98 4.02
C ALA A 276 -7.12 1.56 2.63
N ALA A 277 -7.45 0.72 1.64
CA ALA A 277 -7.81 1.16 0.30
C ALA A 277 -9.08 2.02 0.29
N ALA A 278 -10.12 1.59 1.00
CA ALA A 278 -11.37 2.34 1.12
C ALA A 278 -11.16 3.68 1.86
N ARG A 279 -10.38 3.68 2.94
CA ARG A 279 -9.99 4.88 3.68
C ARG A 279 -9.21 5.85 2.79
N TYR A 280 -8.23 5.34 2.04
CA TYR A 280 -7.42 6.14 1.15
C TYR A 280 -8.30 6.81 0.09
N ALA A 281 -9.14 6.03 -0.60
CA ALA A 281 -10.02 6.55 -1.65
C ALA A 281 -11.05 7.57 -1.14
N SER A 282 -11.59 7.37 0.06
CA SER A 282 -12.59 8.27 0.67
C SER A 282 -11.97 9.51 1.33
N ARG A 283 -10.64 9.62 1.43
CA ARG A 283 -10.00 10.77 2.11
C ARG A 283 -8.96 11.49 1.28
N CYS A 284 -8.36 10.85 0.28
CA CYS A 284 -7.45 11.51 -0.64
C CYS A 284 -8.11 12.72 -1.30
N ILE A 285 -7.34 13.75 -1.60
CA ILE A 285 -7.87 14.95 -2.27
C ILE A 285 -8.33 14.56 -3.67
N LYS A 286 -9.55 14.97 -3.95
CA LYS A 286 -10.25 14.71 -5.18
C LYS A 286 -10.16 15.92 -6.08
N ARG A 287 -9.72 15.72 -7.32
CA ARG A 287 -9.57 16.80 -8.30
C ARG A 287 -10.76 16.92 -9.24
N SER A 288 -11.35 15.80 -9.68
CA SER A 288 -12.59 15.76 -10.44
C SER A 288 -13.33 14.41 -10.26
N LEU A 289 -14.66 14.42 -10.39
CA LEU A 289 -15.49 13.22 -10.63
C LEU A 289 -15.91 13.05 -12.06
N GLU A 290 -15.78 14.12 -12.84
CA GLU A 290 -16.26 14.11 -14.19
C GLU A 290 -15.48 13.03 -14.93
N MET A 291 -16.19 12.17 -15.62
CA MET A 291 -15.61 11.08 -16.39
C MET A 291 -15.08 11.61 -17.72
N GLU A 292 -14.59 12.85 -17.79
CA GLU A 292 -14.27 13.57 -19.04
C GLU A 292 -13.39 12.75 -19.97
N ALA A 293 -12.37 12.06 -19.46
CA ALA A 293 -11.50 11.21 -20.29
C ALA A 293 -12.26 10.01 -20.88
N PHE A 294 -13.16 9.39 -20.12
CA PHE A 294 -14.03 8.31 -20.59
C PHE A 294 -15.11 8.84 -21.53
N ASP A 295 -15.73 9.98 -21.21
CA ASP A 295 -16.75 10.62 -22.05
C ASP A 295 -16.14 11.06 -23.38
N LEU A 296 -14.91 11.62 -23.38
CA LEU A 296 -14.13 11.93 -24.58
C LEU A 296 -13.79 10.67 -25.37
N TYR A 297 -13.39 9.58 -24.71
CA TYR A 297 -13.18 8.29 -25.36
C TYR A 297 -14.48 7.80 -26.02
N GLN A 298 -15.59 7.75 -25.29
CA GLN A 298 -16.89 7.35 -25.83
C GLN A 298 -17.28 8.23 -27.02
N CYS A 299 -17.20 9.56 -26.90
CA CYS A 299 -17.48 10.47 -28.02
C CYS A 299 -16.56 10.27 -29.23
N SER A 300 -15.30 9.87 -29.02
CA SER A 300 -14.33 9.69 -30.11
C SER A 300 -14.45 8.34 -30.82
N PHE A 301 -15.07 7.35 -30.18
CA PHE A 301 -15.13 5.96 -30.67
C PHE A 301 -16.56 5.38 -30.74
N ALA A 302 -17.61 6.13 -30.37
CA ALA A 302 -18.99 5.67 -30.47
C ALA A 302 -19.53 5.63 -31.90
N ASP A 303 -18.86 6.32 -32.84
CA ASP A 303 -19.23 6.38 -34.27
C ASP A 303 -18.26 5.56 -35.17
N ALA A 304 -17.39 4.73 -34.59
CA ALA A 304 -16.46 3.83 -35.31
C ALA A 304 -16.92 2.37 -35.22
#